data_AF-A0A662VPB8-F1
#
_entry.id   AF-A0A662VPB8-F1
#
_cell.length_a   1.000
_cell.length_b   1.000
_cell.length_c   1.000
_cell.angle_alpha   90.00
_cell.angle_beta   90.00
_cell.angle_gamma   90.00
#
_symmetry.space_group_name_H-M   'P 1'
#
loop_
_entity.id
_entity.type
_entity.pdbx_description
1 polymer ?
#
loop_
_entity_poly.entity_id
_entity_poly.type
_entity_poly.pdbx_seq_one_letter_code
_entity_poly.pdbx_strand_id
1 'polypeptide(L)'
;MKKEYLLILGIIVGIGIGLAAGYFYGSSTSQAQICELATTQPTPSSSQSDQSINQSLISHSVEYINKYLLQPGIKATLVNVSVYGENLYKLSLEFKRNDQVVGGSDVYLTKDGKMLILQSVDISKKPEVSRTEVSQDDDPSLGSESAKVTIIEFSDFSCPFCSKFETQILPQILEKYGDKIKFVFRDFPVHGNISILAAKAANCAGDQGKYWEYHRILFERQREWVQSNLTAVELKLHS
;
A
#
# COMPACT_ATOMS: atom_id res chain seq x y z
N MET A 1 -14.88 -17.04 12.10
CA MET A 1 -13.43 -17.22 12.31
C MET A 1 -12.72 -16.39 11.25
N LYS A 2 -12.02 -15.31 11.63
CA LYS A 2 -11.38 -14.41 10.66
C LYS A 2 -10.15 -15.13 10.08
N LYS A 3 -10.04 -15.23 8.74
CA LYS A 3 -8.82 -15.71 8.06
C LYS A 3 -7.70 -14.72 8.38
N GLU A 4 -6.57 -15.23 8.87
CA GLU A 4 -5.39 -14.40 9.11
C GLU A 4 -4.53 -14.43 7.85
N TYR A 5 -4.42 -13.27 7.19
CA TYR A 5 -3.57 -13.09 6.02
C TYR A 5 -2.20 -12.64 6.49
N LEU A 6 -1.15 -13.40 6.16
CA LEU A 6 0.22 -13.01 6.43
C LEU A 6 0.82 -12.45 5.14
N LEU A 7 0.99 -11.13 5.09
CA LEU A 7 1.64 -10.45 3.98
C LEU A 7 3.16 -10.56 4.16
N ILE A 8 3.85 -11.31 3.29
CA ILE A 8 5.32 -11.37 3.27
C ILE A 8 5.80 -10.44 2.16
N LEU A 9 6.19 -9.22 2.53
CA LEU A 9 6.85 -8.29 1.61
C LEU A 9 8.32 -8.66 1.50
N GLY A 10 8.71 -9.29 0.40
CA GLY A 10 10.09 -9.59 0.08
C GLY A 10 10.84 -8.38 -0.48
N ILE A 11 11.11 -7.33 0.30
CA ILE A 11 12.05 -6.25 -0.08
C ILE A 11 12.81 -5.75 1.16
N ILE A 12 14.15 -5.87 1.14
CA ILE A 12 15.08 -5.14 2.00
C ILE A 12 15.88 -4.16 1.13
N VAL A 13 15.81 -2.88 1.55
CA VAL A 13 16.44 -1.63 1.10
C VAL A 13 15.92 -0.99 -0.19
N GLY A 14 15.23 0.13 0.01
CA GLY A 14 15.24 1.25 -0.94
C GLY A 14 13.92 1.99 -1.03
N ILE A 15 13.86 3.15 -0.37
CA ILE A 15 12.98 4.28 -0.69
C ILE A 15 11.53 4.13 -0.20
N GLY A 16 11.20 4.95 0.81
CA GLY A 16 9.82 5.36 1.01
C GLY A 16 9.36 6.16 -0.21
N ILE A 17 8.27 5.72 -0.82
CA ILE A 17 7.21 6.53 -1.41
C ILE A 17 6.12 5.54 -1.82
N GLY A 18 4.90 5.89 -1.43
CA GLY A 18 3.71 5.58 -2.21
C GLY A 18 2.95 4.35 -1.75
N LEU A 19 1.83 4.59 -1.04
CA LEU A 19 0.57 3.98 -1.46
C LEU A 19 -0.56 4.99 -1.28
N ALA A 20 -1.24 5.23 -2.40
CA ALA A 20 -2.54 5.85 -2.47
C ALA A 20 -3.62 4.77 -2.35
N ALA A 21 -4.69 5.15 -1.64
CA ALA A 21 -6.10 4.89 -1.92
C ALA A 21 -6.61 3.45 -2.14
N GLY A 22 -7.49 3.03 -1.23
CA GLY A 22 -8.44 1.92 -1.41
C GLY A 22 -9.65 2.11 -0.49
N TYR A 23 -10.80 2.42 -1.07
CA TYR A 23 -12.10 2.75 -0.48
C TYR A 23 -12.86 1.52 0.09
N PHE A 24 -13.73 1.69 1.11
CA PHE A 24 -15.22 1.79 1.03
C PHE A 24 -15.92 1.42 2.37
N TYR A 25 -17.11 2.02 2.52
CA TYR A 25 -18.05 2.14 3.64
C TYR A 25 -18.59 0.85 4.29
N GLY A 26 -19.05 0.98 5.55
CA GLY A 26 -20.02 0.05 6.14
C GLY A 26 -20.41 0.36 7.59
N SER A 27 -21.51 1.08 7.78
CA SER A 27 -22.18 1.39 9.05
C SER A 27 -22.82 0.17 9.72
N SER A 28 -22.79 0.09 11.06
CA SER A 28 -23.98 -0.29 11.85
C SER A 28 -23.80 0.06 13.33
N THR A 29 -24.76 0.82 13.84
CA THR A 29 -24.99 1.16 15.25
C THR A 29 -25.87 0.08 15.90
N SER A 30 -25.52 -0.35 17.11
CA SER A 30 -26.40 -0.71 18.24
C SER A 30 -25.47 -1.22 19.37
N GLN A 31 -25.66 -1.08 20.67
CA GLN A 31 -26.52 -0.31 21.59
C GLN A 31 -25.97 -0.68 22.99
N ALA A 32 -26.23 0.15 24.00
CA ALA A 32 -26.10 -0.07 25.45
C ALA A 32 -24.69 0.24 26.05
N GLN A 33 -24.42 1.42 26.63
CA GLN A 33 -25.05 2.13 27.76
C GLN A 33 -24.66 1.54 29.12
N ILE A 34 -23.69 2.18 29.79
CA ILE A 34 -23.68 2.37 31.25
C ILE A 34 -23.13 3.80 31.50
N CYS A 35 -24.03 4.74 31.80
CA CYS A 35 -23.77 5.93 32.62
C CYS A 35 -23.48 5.43 34.06
N GLU A 36 -22.75 6.05 34.97
CA GLU A 36 -22.59 7.47 35.29
C GLU A 36 -21.64 7.53 36.52
N LEU A 37 -20.71 8.49 36.58
CA LEU A 37 -20.43 9.36 37.74
C LEU A 37 -19.02 9.99 37.63
N ALA A 38 -19.03 11.33 37.52
CA ALA A 38 -18.03 12.28 37.99
C ALA A 38 -16.57 12.03 37.57
N THR A 39 -16.00 12.86 36.69
CA THR A 39 -15.59 14.21 37.09
C THR A 39 -15.30 15.06 35.85
N THR A 40 -15.89 16.25 35.84
CA THR A 40 -15.68 17.44 35.00
C THR A 40 -14.47 17.43 34.06
N GLN A 41 -14.70 17.32 32.76
CA GLN A 41 -13.82 17.89 31.73
C GLN A 41 -14.55 19.01 30.99
N PRO A 42 -13.89 20.14 30.71
CA PRO A 42 -14.54 21.32 30.16
C PRO A 42 -14.99 21.05 28.72
N THR A 43 -16.23 21.44 28.45
CA THR A 43 -16.84 21.56 27.13
C THR A 43 -16.06 22.58 26.30
N PRO A 44 -15.61 22.30 25.06
CA PRO A 44 -15.23 23.35 24.15
C PRO A 44 -16.49 23.82 23.43
N SER A 45 -17.26 24.68 24.08
CA SER A 45 -18.17 25.59 23.40
C SER A 45 -17.50 26.96 23.29
N SER A 46 -16.82 27.21 22.18
CA SER A 46 -16.78 28.53 21.58
C SER A 46 -16.13 28.44 20.20
N SER A 47 -16.94 28.63 19.17
CA SER A 47 -16.54 29.23 17.92
C SER A 47 -15.84 30.57 18.21
N GLN A 48 -14.51 30.57 18.22
CA GLN A 48 -13.73 31.81 18.11
C GLN A 48 -12.97 31.75 16.79
N SER A 49 -13.33 32.63 15.87
CA SER A 49 -12.57 32.94 14.68
C SER A 49 -11.20 33.48 15.10
N ASP A 50 -10.18 32.64 15.04
CA ASP A 50 -8.82 32.94 15.47
C ASP A 50 -8.15 33.92 14.49
N GLN A 51 -7.88 35.15 14.94
CA GLN A 51 -7.21 36.21 14.18
C GLN A 51 -5.72 35.93 13.91
N SER A 52 -5.19 34.75 14.28
CA SER A 52 -3.76 34.41 14.21
C SER A 52 -3.33 33.56 12.99
N ILE A 53 -4.26 33.09 12.15
CA ILE A 53 -3.92 32.23 11.01
C ILE A 53 -3.62 33.07 9.77
N ASN A 54 -2.38 32.99 9.27
CA ASN A 54 -1.97 33.65 8.04
C ASN A 54 -2.56 32.94 6.80
N GLN A 55 -3.76 33.34 6.38
CA GLN A 55 -4.51 32.72 5.28
C GLN A 55 -3.77 32.79 3.93
N SER A 56 -2.99 33.85 3.69
CA SER A 56 -2.19 33.97 2.47
C SER A 56 -1.12 32.88 2.40
N LEU A 57 -0.43 32.66 3.52
CA LEU A 57 0.59 31.62 3.63
C LEU A 57 -0.01 30.21 3.47
N ILE A 58 -1.16 29.95 4.11
CA ILE A 58 -1.88 28.68 3.95
C ILE A 58 -2.28 28.45 2.49
N SER A 59 -2.85 29.47 1.84
CA SER A 59 -3.29 29.39 0.44
C SER A 59 -2.12 29.11 -0.50
N HIS A 60 -1.00 29.82 -0.34
CA HIS A 60 0.22 29.58 -1.12
C HIS A 60 0.76 28.15 -0.91
N SER A 61 0.66 27.61 0.30
CA SER A 61 1.14 26.26 0.60
C SER A 61 0.27 25.18 -0.07
N VAL A 62 -1.04 25.36 -0.06
CA VAL A 62 -1.98 24.46 -0.76
C VAL A 62 -1.78 24.54 -2.27
N GLU A 63 -1.53 25.73 -2.82
CA GLU A 63 -1.18 25.91 -4.23
C GLU A 63 0.13 25.20 -4.58
N TYR A 64 1.16 25.37 -3.76
CA TYR A 64 2.45 24.71 -3.94
C TYR A 64 2.30 23.18 -3.95
N ILE A 65 1.53 22.63 -3.02
CA ILE A 65 1.23 21.18 -2.97
C ILE A 65 0.58 20.73 -4.27
N ASN A 66 -0.51 21.39 -4.69
CA ASN A 66 -1.24 21.04 -5.91
C ASN A 66 -0.37 21.12 -7.16
N LYS A 67 0.54 22.10 -7.22
CA LYS A 67 1.34 22.37 -8.41
C LYS A 67 2.56 21.46 -8.52
N TYR A 68 3.23 21.16 -7.41
CA TYR A 68 4.56 20.53 -7.45
C TYR A 68 4.64 19.17 -6.77
N LEU A 69 3.71 18.82 -5.89
CA LEU A 69 3.83 17.61 -5.07
C LEU A 69 2.83 16.51 -5.43
N LEU A 70 1.73 16.85 -6.11
CA LEU A 70 0.70 15.88 -6.48
C LEU A 70 0.92 15.34 -7.89
N GLN A 71 0.54 14.08 -8.09
CA GLN A 71 0.48 13.48 -9.41
C GLN A 71 -0.62 14.13 -10.26
N PRO A 72 -0.48 14.17 -11.60
CA PRO A 72 -1.52 14.66 -12.49
C PRO A 72 -2.89 14.02 -12.21
N GLY A 73 -3.94 14.86 -12.18
CA GLY A 73 -5.31 14.42 -11.94
C GLY A 73 -5.70 14.26 -10.46
N ILE A 74 -4.79 14.51 -9.52
CA ILE A 74 -5.10 14.61 -8.08
C ILE A 74 -5.06 16.07 -7.64
N LYS A 75 -6.06 16.51 -6.86
CA LYS A 75 -6.10 17.84 -6.25
C LYS A 75 -6.23 17.74 -4.73
N ALA A 76 -5.44 18.51 -4.00
CA ALA A 76 -5.59 18.70 -2.56
C ALA A 76 -6.57 19.85 -2.28
N THR A 77 -7.54 19.58 -1.42
CA THR A 77 -8.46 20.58 -0.85
C THR A 77 -8.23 20.68 0.64
N LEU A 78 -8.07 21.91 1.13
CA LEU A 78 -7.94 22.17 2.56
C LEU A 78 -9.28 21.95 3.26
N VAL A 79 -9.30 21.04 4.23
CA VAL A 79 -10.47 20.75 5.05
C VAL A 79 -10.43 21.56 6.34
N ASN A 80 -9.28 21.62 6.99
CA ASN A 80 -9.11 22.31 8.26
C ASN A 80 -7.69 22.87 8.43
N VAL A 81 -7.57 23.95 9.21
CA VAL A 81 -6.28 24.49 9.68
C VAL A 81 -6.35 24.66 11.18
N SER A 82 -5.31 24.22 11.88
CA SER A 82 -5.15 24.51 13.31
C SER A 82 -3.72 24.91 13.63
N VAL A 83 -3.53 25.62 14.74
CA VAL A 83 -2.20 25.87 15.31
C VAL A 83 -1.71 24.58 15.96
N TYR A 84 -0.45 24.22 15.71
CA TYR A 84 0.19 23.03 16.28
C TYR A 84 1.49 23.41 16.98
N GLY A 85 1.45 23.42 18.31
CA GLY A 85 2.54 23.95 19.12
C GLY A 85 2.80 25.44 18.83
N GLU A 86 4.02 25.89 19.09
CA GLU A 86 4.36 27.31 18.98
C GLU A 86 4.57 27.75 17.53
N ASN A 87 5.17 26.90 16.70
CA ASN A 87 5.77 27.30 15.43
C ASN A 87 5.16 26.68 14.17
N LEU A 88 4.14 25.81 14.31
CA LEU A 88 3.54 25.12 13.17
C LEU A 88 2.06 25.45 13.03
N TYR A 89 1.60 25.44 11.79
CA TYR A 89 0.22 25.18 11.43
C TYR A 89 0.10 23.71 11.04
N LYS A 90 -0.99 23.07 11.43
CA LYS A 90 -1.44 21.77 10.94
C LYS A 90 -2.54 22.00 9.92
N LEU A 91 -2.33 21.52 8.69
CA LEU A 91 -3.26 21.62 7.58
C LEU A 91 -3.79 20.22 7.31
N SER A 92 -5.09 20.01 7.51
CA SER A 92 -5.76 18.76 7.15
C SER A 92 -6.27 18.87 5.72
N LEU A 93 -5.77 18.00 4.84
CA LEU A 93 -6.05 18.00 3.41
C LEU A 93 -6.84 16.75 3.01
N GLU A 94 -7.77 16.93 2.09
CA GLU A 94 -8.38 15.86 1.31
C GLU A 94 -7.82 15.85 -0.11
N PHE A 95 -7.57 14.68 -0.65
CA PHE A 95 -7.14 14.50 -2.04
C PHE A 95 -8.30 14.01 -2.88
N LYS A 96 -8.54 14.66 -4.01
CA LYS A 96 -9.65 14.35 -4.92
C LYS A 96 -9.14 13.97 -6.30
N ARG A 97 -9.74 12.94 -6.89
CA ARG A 97 -9.61 12.56 -8.32
C ARG A 97 -11.00 12.60 -8.92
N ASN A 98 -11.21 13.42 -9.96
CA ASN A 98 -12.53 13.60 -10.58
C ASN A 98 -13.65 13.86 -9.53
N ASP A 99 -13.39 14.78 -8.61
CA ASP A 99 -14.26 15.16 -7.48
C ASP A 99 -14.56 14.08 -6.43
N GLN A 100 -14.01 12.87 -6.58
CA GLN A 100 -14.09 11.80 -5.58
C GLN A 100 -12.89 11.87 -4.63
N VAL A 101 -13.15 11.80 -3.32
CA VAL A 101 -12.09 11.84 -2.27
C VAL A 101 -11.32 10.53 -2.28
N VAL A 102 -10.08 10.53 -2.77
CA VAL A 102 -9.22 9.34 -2.82
C VAL A 102 -8.39 9.14 -1.56
N GLY A 103 -8.36 10.13 -0.66
CA GLY A 103 -7.69 10.03 0.62
C GLY A 103 -7.59 11.38 1.31
N GLY A 104 -6.86 11.42 2.42
CA GLY A 104 -6.54 12.65 3.13
C GLY A 104 -5.24 12.51 3.91
N SER A 105 -4.63 13.64 4.24
CA SER A 105 -3.40 13.68 5.03
C SER A 105 -3.28 14.99 5.78
N ASP A 106 -2.65 14.93 6.95
CA ASP A 106 -2.23 16.10 7.69
C ASP A 106 -0.81 16.48 7.27
N VAL A 107 -0.62 17.73 6.85
CA VAL A 107 0.70 18.32 6.59
C VAL A 107 0.94 19.47 7.56
N TYR A 108 2.21 19.76 7.85
CA TYR A 108 2.57 20.80 8.81
C TYR A 108 3.39 21.87 8.12
N LEU A 109 3.08 23.13 8.43
CA LEU A 109 3.72 24.30 7.82
C LEU A 109 4.33 25.15 8.92
N THR A 110 5.60 25.54 8.79
CA THR A 110 6.18 26.51 9.71
C THR A 110 5.49 27.87 9.57
N LYS A 111 5.27 28.57 10.70
CA LYS A 111 4.61 29.88 10.69
C LYS A 111 5.36 30.94 9.88
N ASP A 112 6.66 30.76 9.67
CA ASP A 112 7.49 31.59 8.78
C ASP A 112 7.38 31.21 7.29
N GLY A 113 6.66 30.14 6.97
CA GLY A 113 6.34 29.69 5.62
C GLY A 113 7.46 29.00 4.86
N LYS A 114 8.60 28.73 5.51
CA LYS A 114 9.78 28.19 4.83
C LYS A 114 9.80 26.67 4.70
N MET A 115 9.09 25.96 5.57
CA MET A 115 9.13 24.49 5.60
C MET A 115 7.73 23.90 5.58
N LEU A 116 7.52 22.99 4.64
CA LEU A 116 6.36 22.12 4.58
C LEU A 116 6.79 20.69 4.93
N ILE A 117 6.24 20.16 6.00
CA ILE A 117 6.50 18.84 6.54
C ILE A 117 5.35 17.94 6.13
N LEU A 118 5.60 17.07 5.14
CA LEU A 118 4.59 16.22 4.52
C LEU A 118 4.30 14.93 5.30
N GLN A 119 5.25 14.51 6.14
CA GLN A 119 5.13 13.30 6.93
C GLN A 119 5.55 13.59 8.35
N SER A 120 4.67 13.25 9.29
CA SER A 120 4.95 13.30 10.71
C SER A 120 4.42 12.03 11.36
N VAL A 121 5.19 11.45 12.26
CA VAL A 121 4.75 10.33 13.08
C VAL A 121 4.63 10.85 14.51
N ASP A 122 3.47 10.61 15.13
CA ASP A 122 3.28 10.87 16.54
C ASP A 122 4.02 9.78 17.34
N ILE A 123 5.27 10.05 17.72
CA ILE A 123 6.12 9.10 18.45
C ILE A 123 5.61 8.81 19.86
N SER A 124 4.67 9.59 20.37
CA SER A 124 4.01 9.32 21.65
C SER A 124 2.93 8.26 21.55
N LYS A 125 2.45 7.98 20.33
CA LYS A 125 1.46 6.94 20.05
C LYS A 125 2.17 5.72 19.50
N LYS A 126 1.75 4.55 19.98
CA LYS A 126 2.11 3.30 19.33
C LYS A 126 1.60 3.36 17.88
N PRO A 127 2.43 3.05 16.87
CA PRO A 127 1.98 3.08 15.49
C PRO A 127 0.78 2.16 15.34
N GLU A 128 -0.32 2.74 14.88
CA GLU A 128 -1.52 1.97 14.55
C GLU A 128 -1.21 1.22 13.26
N VAL A 129 -1.13 -0.11 13.35
CA VAL A 129 -0.85 -0.94 12.17
C VAL A 129 -2.13 -0.98 11.35
N SER A 130 -2.23 -0.08 10.37
CA SER A 130 -3.32 -0.12 9.40
C SER A 130 -3.23 -1.44 8.63
N ARG A 131 -4.23 -2.31 8.83
CA ARG A 131 -4.38 -3.54 8.06
C ARG A 131 -5.28 -3.24 6.88
N THR A 132 -4.77 -3.45 5.68
CA THR A 132 -5.58 -3.38 4.45
C THR A 132 -6.08 -4.78 4.14
N GLU A 133 -7.37 -4.89 3.80
CA GLU A 133 -7.89 -6.12 3.23
C GLU A 133 -7.37 -6.27 1.80
N VAL A 134 -6.69 -7.38 1.54
CA VAL A 134 -6.14 -7.70 0.22
C VAL A 134 -6.95 -8.86 -0.33
N SER A 135 -7.71 -8.63 -1.40
CA SER A 135 -8.42 -9.70 -2.12
C SER A 135 -7.39 -10.69 -2.68
N GLN A 136 -7.75 -11.97 -2.81
CA GLN A 136 -6.96 -12.96 -3.54
C GLN A 136 -7.24 -12.91 -5.06
N ASP A 137 -8.41 -12.38 -5.46
CA ASP A 137 -8.89 -12.36 -6.85
C ASP A 137 -8.80 -13.73 -7.55
N ASP A 138 -8.52 -13.76 -8.85
CA ASP A 138 -8.26 -14.94 -9.67
C ASP A 138 -6.78 -15.33 -9.72
N ASP A 139 -5.96 -14.82 -8.78
CA ASP A 139 -4.52 -15.08 -8.76
C ASP A 139 -4.19 -16.57 -8.60
N PRO A 140 -3.14 -17.05 -9.28
CA PRO A 140 -2.63 -18.41 -9.14
C PRO A 140 -2.25 -18.71 -7.68
N SER A 141 -2.66 -19.90 -7.22
CA SER A 141 -2.34 -20.35 -5.85
C SER A 141 -1.91 -21.82 -5.74
N LEU A 142 -1.18 -22.11 -4.66
CA LEU A 142 -0.75 -23.43 -4.21
C LEU A 142 -1.27 -23.70 -2.79
N GLY A 143 -1.43 -24.98 -2.46
CA GLY A 143 -1.89 -25.44 -1.16
C GLY A 143 -3.41 -25.54 -1.06
N SER A 144 -3.93 -25.61 0.16
CA SER A 144 -5.36 -25.87 0.40
C SER A 144 -6.20 -24.60 0.33
N GLU A 145 -7.31 -24.64 -0.43
CA GLU A 145 -8.36 -23.60 -0.40
C GLU A 145 -8.96 -23.37 1.00
N SER A 146 -8.89 -24.39 1.86
CA SER A 146 -9.38 -24.36 3.24
C SER A 146 -8.31 -23.94 4.27
N ALA A 147 -7.10 -23.60 3.83
CA ALA A 147 -6.01 -23.19 4.71
C ALA A 147 -6.41 -22.00 5.59
N LYS A 148 -6.01 -22.05 6.86
CA LYS A 148 -6.32 -20.99 7.85
C LYS A 148 -5.50 -19.73 7.62
N VAL A 149 -4.32 -19.87 7.02
CA VAL A 149 -3.39 -18.79 6.71
C VAL A 149 -3.24 -18.71 5.20
N THR A 150 -3.41 -17.50 4.66
CA THR A 150 -3.07 -17.19 3.27
C THR A 150 -1.86 -16.27 3.25
N ILE A 151 -0.88 -16.63 2.43
CA ILE A 151 0.27 -15.81 2.09
C ILE A 151 0.04 -15.29 0.67
N ILE A 152 -0.05 -13.97 0.50
CA ILE A 152 -0.10 -13.33 -0.82
C ILE A 152 1.27 -12.68 -1.04
N GLU A 153 2.03 -13.21 -1.98
CA GLU A 153 3.32 -12.64 -2.39
C GLU A 153 3.11 -11.71 -3.58
N PHE A 154 3.53 -10.46 -3.44
CA PHE A 154 3.66 -9.53 -4.56
C PHE A 154 5.09 -9.68 -5.10
N SER A 155 5.23 -10.24 -6.30
CA SER A 155 6.53 -10.61 -6.83
C SER A 155 6.74 -10.12 -8.26
N ASP A 156 8.01 -9.98 -8.64
CA ASP A 156 8.44 -9.60 -9.98
C ASP A 156 9.39 -10.66 -10.51
N PHE A 157 9.03 -11.27 -11.64
CA PHE A 157 9.83 -12.33 -12.26
C PHE A 157 11.27 -11.92 -12.56
N SER A 158 11.57 -10.63 -12.80
CA SER A 158 12.94 -10.18 -13.07
C SER A 158 13.70 -9.71 -11.83
N CYS A 159 13.06 -9.69 -10.65
CA CYS A 159 13.71 -9.27 -9.41
C CYS A 159 14.62 -10.39 -8.87
N PRO A 160 15.91 -10.13 -8.64
CA PRO A 160 16.84 -11.16 -8.15
C PRO A 160 16.50 -11.65 -6.73
N PHE A 161 15.89 -10.81 -5.91
CA PHE A 161 15.44 -11.20 -4.57
C PHE A 161 14.19 -12.08 -4.61
N CYS A 162 13.26 -11.79 -5.53
CA CYS A 162 12.10 -12.64 -5.79
C CYS A 162 12.54 -14.04 -6.26
N SER A 163 13.48 -14.12 -7.23
CA SER A 163 14.05 -15.41 -7.66
C SER A 163 14.70 -16.18 -6.50
N LYS A 164 15.45 -15.49 -5.62
CA LYS A 164 16.02 -16.16 -4.45
C LYS A 164 14.93 -16.67 -3.49
N PHE A 165 13.89 -15.89 -3.24
CA PHE A 165 12.77 -16.34 -2.42
C PHE A 165 12.12 -17.58 -3.01
N GLU A 166 11.76 -17.52 -4.29
CA GLU A 166 11.05 -18.57 -5.01
C GLU A 166 11.85 -19.87 -5.14
N THR A 167 13.17 -19.76 -5.40
CA THR A 167 14.01 -20.95 -5.62
C THR A 167 14.59 -21.53 -4.34
N GLN A 168 14.68 -20.77 -3.24
CA GLN A 168 15.37 -21.21 -2.03
C GLN A 168 14.49 -21.20 -0.78
N ILE A 169 13.57 -20.26 -0.64
CA ILE A 169 12.81 -20.03 0.59
C ILE A 169 11.40 -20.60 0.51
N LEU A 170 10.67 -20.33 -0.57
CA LEU A 170 9.31 -20.86 -0.77
C LEU A 170 9.25 -22.39 -0.67
N PRO A 171 10.19 -23.18 -1.24
CA PRO A 171 10.16 -24.63 -1.10
C PRO A 171 10.22 -25.09 0.36
N GLN A 172 11.03 -24.42 1.19
CA GLN A 172 11.14 -24.72 2.63
C GLN A 172 9.85 -24.36 3.38
N ILE A 173 9.19 -23.27 2.98
CA ILE A 173 7.90 -22.86 3.56
C ILE A 173 6.82 -23.90 3.21
N LEU A 174 6.73 -24.29 1.93
CA LEU A 174 5.77 -25.28 1.46
C LEU A 174 6.01 -26.65 2.09
N GLU A 175 7.27 -27.08 2.23
CA GLU A 175 7.63 -28.33 2.90
C GLU A 175 7.23 -28.32 4.38
N LYS A 176 7.52 -27.22 5.09
CA LYS A 176 7.27 -27.11 6.53
C LYS A 176 5.78 -27.01 6.88
N TYR A 177 5.01 -26.27 6.08
CA TYR A 177 3.63 -25.96 6.41
C TYR A 177 2.61 -26.76 5.60
N GLY A 178 2.96 -27.24 4.41
CA GLY A 178 2.09 -28.02 3.53
C GLY A 178 0.71 -27.37 3.38
N ASP A 179 -0.34 -28.18 3.56
CA ASP A 179 -1.74 -27.77 3.42
C ASP A 179 -2.24 -26.78 4.49
N LYS A 180 -1.40 -26.41 5.46
CA LYS A 180 -1.76 -25.40 6.48
C LYS A 180 -1.77 -23.98 5.92
N ILE A 181 -1.15 -23.77 4.76
CA ILE A 181 -1.08 -22.47 4.09
C ILE A 181 -1.68 -22.56 2.68
N LYS A 182 -2.27 -21.45 2.25
CA LYS A 182 -2.53 -21.14 0.84
C LYS A 182 -1.52 -20.08 0.42
N PHE A 183 -0.68 -20.39 -0.55
CA PHE A 183 0.25 -19.43 -1.14
C PHE A 183 -0.36 -18.90 -2.43
N VAL A 184 -0.44 -17.57 -2.57
CA VAL A 184 -0.98 -16.86 -3.72
C VAL A 184 0.13 -16.01 -4.30
N PHE A 185 0.38 -16.14 -5.59
CA PHE A 185 1.35 -15.32 -6.30
C PHE A 185 0.62 -14.19 -7.02
N ARG A 186 1.03 -12.95 -6.74
CA ARG A 186 0.49 -11.74 -7.34
C ARG A 186 1.56 -11.00 -8.12
N ASP A 187 1.29 -10.79 -9.40
CA ASP A 187 2.19 -10.03 -10.27
C ASP A 187 2.36 -8.59 -9.77
N PHE A 188 3.61 -8.19 -9.56
CA PHE A 188 3.99 -6.82 -9.21
C PHE A 188 5.21 -6.36 -10.03
N PRO A 189 5.06 -6.20 -11.36
CA PRO A 189 6.16 -5.92 -12.27
C PRO A 189 6.64 -4.47 -12.14
N VAL A 190 7.69 -4.24 -11.34
CA VAL A 190 8.25 -2.91 -11.04
C VAL A 190 9.58 -2.63 -11.75
N HIS A 191 10.21 -3.63 -12.37
CA HIS A 191 11.49 -3.46 -13.08
C HIS A 191 11.33 -3.24 -14.60
N GLY A 192 10.17 -2.74 -15.03
CA GLY A 192 9.92 -2.25 -16.38
C GLY A 192 9.32 -3.29 -17.33
N ASN A 193 9.52 -3.06 -18.63
CA ASN A 193 8.77 -3.81 -19.66
C ASN A 193 9.06 -5.32 -19.64
N ILE A 194 10.29 -5.72 -19.29
CA ILE A 194 10.65 -7.14 -19.24
C ILE A 194 9.87 -7.89 -18.15
N SER A 195 9.68 -7.27 -16.98
CA SER A 195 8.84 -7.79 -15.90
C SER A 195 7.40 -7.96 -16.33
N ILE A 196 6.85 -6.96 -17.02
CA ILE A 196 5.47 -6.98 -17.54
C ILE A 196 5.31 -8.12 -18.55
N LEU A 197 6.28 -8.31 -19.45
CA LEU A 197 6.24 -9.39 -20.44
C LEU A 197 6.34 -10.77 -19.79
N ALA A 198 7.20 -10.94 -18.77
CA ALA A 198 7.32 -12.20 -18.03
C ALA A 198 6.03 -12.53 -17.28
N ALA A 199 5.43 -11.57 -16.57
CA ALA A 199 4.13 -11.72 -15.91
C ALA A 199 3.03 -12.13 -16.89
N LYS A 200 2.91 -11.43 -18.03
CA LYS A 200 1.95 -11.79 -19.09
C LYS A 200 2.18 -13.20 -19.62
N ALA A 201 3.44 -13.58 -19.85
CA ALA A 201 3.77 -14.92 -20.35
C ALA A 201 3.39 -16.02 -19.34
N ALA A 202 3.59 -15.78 -18.04
CA ALA A 202 3.15 -16.69 -16.99
C ALA A 202 1.63 -16.86 -16.97
N ASN A 203 0.87 -15.76 -17.05
CA ASN A 203 -0.59 -15.81 -17.13
C ASN A 203 -1.08 -16.54 -18.40
N CYS A 204 -0.47 -16.28 -19.57
CA CYS A 204 -0.78 -17.04 -20.79
C CYS A 204 -0.47 -18.54 -20.67
N ALA A 205 0.53 -18.94 -19.89
CA ALA A 205 0.76 -20.34 -19.56
C ALA A 205 -0.31 -20.88 -18.58
N GLY A 206 -0.81 -20.03 -17.68
CA GLY A 206 -1.95 -20.31 -16.82
C GLY A 206 -3.23 -20.60 -17.57
N ASP A 207 -3.54 -19.84 -18.63
CA ASP A 207 -4.66 -20.12 -19.54
C ASP A 207 -4.57 -21.53 -20.18
N GLN A 208 -3.36 -22.09 -20.24
CA GLN A 208 -3.08 -23.43 -20.76
C GLN A 208 -2.94 -24.48 -19.65
N GLY A 209 -3.23 -24.13 -18.39
CA GLY A 209 -3.11 -25.00 -17.23
C GLY A 209 -1.66 -25.29 -16.80
N LYS A 210 -0.70 -24.43 -17.17
CA LYS A 210 0.75 -24.63 -16.94
C LYS A 210 1.42 -23.45 -16.22
N TYR A 211 0.65 -22.72 -15.41
CA TYR A 211 1.15 -21.53 -14.72
C TYR A 211 2.38 -21.85 -13.88
N TRP A 212 2.28 -22.84 -12.99
CA TRP A 212 3.31 -23.14 -11.98
C TRP A 212 4.58 -23.73 -12.57
N GLU A 213 4.46 -24.50 -13.65
CA GLU A 213 5.60 -24.98 -14.43
C GLU A 213 6.35 -23.82 -15.06
N TYR A 214 5.64 -22.92 -15.73
CA TYR A 214 6.27 -21.78 -16.40
C TYR A 214 6.84 -20.75 -15.40
N HIS A 215 6.10 -20.46 -14.34
CA HIS A 215 6.53 -19.65 -13.20
C HIS A 215 7.88 -20.12 -12.63
N ARG A 216 8.02 -21.43 -12.41
CA ARG A 216 9.27 -22.03 -11.91
C ARG A 216 10.42 -21.81 -12.89
N ILE A 217 10.19 -22.04 -14.18
CA ILE A 217 11.21 -21.85 -15.23
C ILE A 217 11.65 -20.38 -15.29
N LEU A 218 10.71 -19.43 -15.18
CA LEU A 218 11.05 -18.01 -15.14
C LEU A 218 12.00 -17.69 -13.98
N PHE A 219 11.77 -18.22 -12.78
CA PHE A 219 12.66 -17.95 -11.65
C PHE A 219 13.97 -18.73 -11.68
N GLU A 220 13.97 -20.00 -12.12
CA GLU A 220 15.17 -20.84 -12.25
C GLU A 220 16.13 -20.31 -13.32
N ARG A 221 15.59 -19.85 -14.44
CA ARG A 221 16.36 -19.35 -15.60
C ARG A 221 16.41 -17.82 -15.67
N GLN A 222 16.10 -17.13 -14.57
CA GLN A 222 16.01 -15.66 -14.51
C GLN A 222 17.17 -14.96 -15.19
N ARG A 223 18.41 -15.36 -14.87
CA ARG A 223 19.61 -14.73 -15.43
C ARG A 223 19.68 -14.81 -16.95
N GLU A 224 19.21 -15.90 -17.55
CA GLU A 224 19.29 -16.13 -18.99
C GLU A 224 18.35 -15.21 -19.77
N TRP A 225 17.08 -15.12 -19.35
CA TRP A 225 16.10 -14.32 -20.07
C TRP A 225 16.15 -12.83 -19.71
N VAL A 226 16.59 -12.47 -18.50
CA VAL A 226 16.81 -11.05 -18.13
C VAL A 226 17.97 -10.45 -18.92
N GLN A 227 19.10 -11.16 -19.06
CA GLN A 227 20.28 -10.64 -19.77
C GLN A 227 20.08 -10.54 -21.28
N SER A 228 19.27 -11.42 -21.86
CA SER A 228 19.06 -11.48 -23.31
C SER A 228 18.06 -10.43 -23.82
N ASN A 229 17.41 -9.67 -22.93
CA ASN A 229 16.42 -8.62 -23.23
C ASN A 229 15.35 -9.07 -24.25
N LEU A 230 15.05 -10.38 -24.25
CA LEU A 230 14.28 -11.01 -25.32
C LEU A 230 12.86 -10.47 -25.36
N THR A 231 12.52 -9.86 -26.49
CA THR A 231 11.15 -9.66 -26.93
C THR A 231 10.53 -11.03 -27.15
N ALA A 232 9.55 -11.39 -26.32
CA ALA A 232 8.95 -12.72 -26.19
C ALA A 232 9.82 -13.75 -25.45
N VAL A 233 9.44 -14.05 -24.21
CA VAL A 233 9.99 -15.16 -23.43
C VAL A 233 9.46 -16.48 -24.01
N GLU A 234 9.98 -16.91 -25.16
CA GLU A 234 9.76 -18.27 -25.69
C GLU A 234 10.62 -19.29 -24.91
N LEU A 235 10.36 -19.42 -23.61
CA LEU A 235 10.85 -20.54 -22.84
C LEU A 235 9.99 -21.75 -23.19
N LYS A 236 10.38 -22.48 -24.24
CA LYS A 236 9.74 -23.74 -24.63
C LYS A 236 9.76 -24.69 -23.43
N LEU A 237 8.57 -24.99 -22.91
CA LEU A 237 8.29 -26.12 -22.05
C LEU A 237 8.61 -27.38 -22.87
N HIS A 238 9.84 -27.89 -22.76
CA HIS A 238 10.16 -29.17 -23.40
C HIS A 238 9.49 -30.27 -22.56
N SER A 239 8.56 -30.97 -23.19
CA SER A 239 7.82 -32.14 -22.69
C SER A 239 8.75 -33.34 -22.44
#